data_AF-A0A653K3F3-F1
#
_entry.id   AF-A0A653K3F3-F1
#
_cell.length_a   1.000
_cell.length_b   1.000
_cell.length_c   1.000
_cell.angle_alpha   90.00
_cell.angle_beta   90.00
_cell.angle_gamma   90.00
#
_symmetry.space_group_name_H-M   'P 1'
#
loop_
_entity.id
_entity.type
_entity.pdbx_description
1 polymer ?
#
loop_
_entity_poly.entity_id
_entity_poly.type
_entity_poly.pdbx_seq_one_letter_code
_entity_poly.pdbx_strand_id
1 'polypeptide(L)'
;MNWISAEDKWPKYGETILIVVNGVVQNITYFRDGSDDTADWCEPFFFDDKEYAVWWKDVTHWMPLPAPPTAQAKYDWSKIPSWVEWIATSPDYKAWGFTHKPEICGDNNQDWGLRQEDSWSDVVAVSKFKGSWKDSLEQRPKGDTP
;
A
#
# COMPACT_ATOMS: atom_id res chain seq x y z
N MET A 1 -12.74 -5.19 4.47
CA MET A 1 -12.85 -6.60 4.05
C MET A 1 -13.53 -7.37 5.16
N ASN A 2 -14.33 -8.38 4.80
CA ASN A 2 -15.02 -9.25 5.75
C ASN A 2 -14.58 -10.70 5.52
N TRP A 3 -14.53 -11.49 6.60
CA TRP A 3 -14.35 -12.94 6.54
C TRP A 3 -15.56 -13.59 5.86
N ILE A 4 -15.29 -14.56 4.98
CA ILE A 4 -16.27 -15.34 4.21
C ILE A 4 -16.25 -16.76 4.77
N SER A 5 -17.43 -17.30 5.12
CA SER A 5 -17.54 -18.70 5.54
C SER A 5 -17.11 -19.63 4.40
N ALA A 6 -16.29 -20.64 4.73
CA ALA A 6 -15.87 -21.67 3.77
C ALA A 6 -17.03 -22.56 3.31
N GLU A 7 -18.15 -22.59 4.06
CA GLU A 7 -19.37 -23.30 3.67
C GLU A 7 -20.20 -22.51 2.65
N ASP A 8 -20.15 -21.17 2.72
CA ASP A 8 -20.97 -20.30 1.87
C ASP A 8 -20.38 -20.13 0.47
N LYS A 9 -19.06 -19.97 0.40
CA LYS A 9 -18.36 -19.67 -0.85
C LYS A 9 -16.92 -20.11 -0.78
N TRP A 10 -16.43 -20.69 -1.87
CA TRP A 10 -15.04 -21.05 -2.01
C TRP A 10 -14.27 -19.97 -2.81
N PRO A 11 -12.99 -19.72 -2.49
CA PRO A 11 -12.10 -18.89 -3.29
C PRO A 11 -11.83 -19.58 -4.63
N LYS A 12 -11.41 -18.84 -5.65
CA LYS A 12 -10.97 -19.47 -6.90
C LYS A 12 -9.68 -20.26 -6.67
N TYR A 13 -9.47 -21.32 -7.45
CA TYR A 13 -8.18 -22.01 -7.46
C TYR A 13 -7.05 -21.02 -7.81
N GLY A 14 -5.94 -21.08 -7.06
CA GLY A 14 -4.81 -20.18 -7.20
C GLY A 14 -5.02 -18.75 -6.69
N GLU A 15 -6.20 -18.39 -6.17
CA GLU A 15 -6.43 -17.10 -5.54
C GLU A 15 -5.71 -17.03 -4.19
N THR A 16 -4.88 -16.00 -3.99
CA THR A 16 -4.18 -15.81 -2.72
C THR A 16 -5.13 -15.27 -1.66
N ILE A 17 -5.14 -15.92 -0.50
CA ILE A 17 -6.11 -15.70 0.57
C ILE A 17 -5.44 -15.76 1.95
N LEU A 18 -6.14 -15.23 2.94
CA LEU A 18 -5.93 -15.54 4.36
C LEU A 18 -7.02 -16.50 4.82
N ILE A 19 -6.68 -17.41 5.73
CA ILE A 19 -7.59 -18.47 6.20
C ILE A 19 -7.68 -18.49 7.72
N VAL A 20 -8.81 -19.02 8.21
CA VAL A 20 -9.06 -19.38 9.60
C VAL A 20 -9.17 -20.89 9.66
N VAL A 21 -8.31 -21.54 10.43
CA VAL A 21 -8.29 -23.00 10.60
C VAL A 21 -8.76 -23.31 12.01
N ASN A 22 -9.84 -24.09 12.16
CA ASN A 22 -10.42 -24.44 13.46
C ASN A 22 -10.61 -23.24 14.42
N GLY A 23 -11.01 -22.08 13.88
CA GLY A 23 -11.23 -20.84 14.65
C GLY A 23 -9.97 -20.00 14.90
N VAL A 24 -8.80 -20.42 14.40
CA VAL A 24 -7.53 -19.68 14.53
C VAL A 24 -7.15 -19.04 13.20
N VAL A 25 -7.02 -17.71 13.20
CA VAL A 25 -6.51 -16.95 12.04
C VAL A 25 -5.06 -17.33 11.79
N GLN A 26 -4.75 -17.77 10.57
CA GLN A 26 -3.39 -18.05 10.16
C GLN A 26 -2.66 -16.76 9.79
N ASN A 27 -1.36 -16.70 10.08
CA ASN A 27 -0.50 -15.53 9.88
C ASN A 27 0.34 -15.58 8.60
N ILE A 28 0.10 -16.56 7.74
CA ILE A 28 0.70 -16.68 6.41
C ILE A 28 -0.40 -16.73 5.35
N THR A 29 0.01 -16.51 4.10
CA THR A 29 -0.89 -16.53 2.93
C THR A 29 -0.99 -17.91 2.33
N TYR A 30 -2.17 -18.24 1.79
CA TYR A 30 -2.44 -19.52 1.14
C TYR A 30 -3.08 -19.31 -0.23
N PHE A 31 -3.18 -20.38 -1.02
CA PHE A 31 -4.14 -20.49 -2.11
C PHE A 31 -4.83 -21.85 -2.05
N ARG A 32 -6.07 -21.93 -2.54
CA ARG A 32 -6.77 -23.21 -2.65
C ARG A 32 -6.23 -23.98 -3.84
N ASP A 33 -5.98 -25.27 -3.65
CA ASP A 33 -5.56 -26.23 -4.65
C ASP A 33 -6.32 -27.55 -4.50
N GLY A 34 -6.27 -28.41 -5.52
CA GLY A 34 -7.05 -29.63 -5.59
C GLY A 34 -6.58 -30.57 -6.71
N SER A 35 -6.98 -31.83 -6.60
CA SER A 35 -6.80 -32.85 -7.63
C SER A 35 -8.03 -33.74 -7.67
N ASP A 36 -8.35 -34.33 -8.81
CA ASP A 36 -9.56 -35.13 -9.01
C ASP A 36 -9.68 -36.31 -8.04
N ASP A 37 -8.56 -36.79 -7.49
CA ASP A 37 -8.49 -37.97 -6.63
C ASP A 37 -8.37 -37.65 -5.13
N THR A 38 -8.38 -36.38 -4.74
CA THR A 38 -8.14 -35.95 -3.35
C THR A 38 -9.00 -34.75 -2.97
N ALA A 39 -9.40 -34.65 -1.71
CA ALA A 39 -10.10 -33.46 -1.22
C ALA A 39 -9.22 -32.21 -1.36
N ASP A 40 -9.82 -31.06 -1.69
CA ASP A 40 -9.12 -29.79 -1.77
C ASP A 40 -8.32 -29.45 -0.51
N TRP A 41 -7.20 -28.76 -0.70
CA TRP A 41 -6.33 -28.26 0.37
C TRP A 41 -5.94 -26.81 0.09
N CYS A 42 -5.34 -26.18 1.10
CA CYS A 42 -4.70 -24.88 0.99
C CYS A 42 -3.19 -25.06 1.05
N GLU A 43 -2.48 -24.58 0.03
CA GLU A 43 -1.02 -24.54 0.01
C GLU A 43 -0.51 -23.18 0.49
N PRO A 44 0.56 -23.15 1.30
CA PRO A 44 1.19 -21.90 1.70
C PRO A 44 1.81 -21.21 0.46
N PHE A 45 1.43 -19.96 0.25
CA PHE A 45 1.89 -19.16 -0.88
C PHE A 45 3.31 -18.63 -0.64
N PHE A 46 4.21 -18.82 -1.61
CA PHE A 46 5.67 -18.52 -1.54
C PHE A 46 6.51 -19.45 -0.65
N PHE A 47 6.04 -20.66 -0.38
CA PHE A 47 6.84 -21.67 0.31
C PHE A 47 7.16 -22.82 -0.65
N ASP A 48 8.43 -23.21 -0.74
CA ASP A 48 8.86 -24.37 -1.54
C ASP A 48 8.40 -25.70 -0.92
N ASP A 49 8.22 -25.68 0.41
CA ASP A 49 7.70 -26.81 1.19
C ASP A 49 6.21 -26.64 1.47
N LYS A 50 5.48 -27.76 1.39
CA LYS A 50 4.06 -27.90 1.68
C LYS A 50 3.80 -28.37 3.12
N GLU A 51 4.80 -28.35 4.01
CA GLU A 51 4.69 -28.72 5.43
C GLU A 51 3.52 -28.04 6.14
N TYR A 52 3.21 -26.80 5.76
CA TYR A 52 2.11 -26.01 6.34
C TYR A 52 0.80 -26.11 5.56
N ALA A 53 0.68 -27.03 4.59
CA ALA A 53 -0.57 -27.24 3.89
C ALA A 53 -1.66 -27.72 4.85
N VAL A 54 -2.88 -27.22 4.65
CA VAL A 54 -4.03 -27.58 5.47
C VAL A 54 -5.16 -28.07 4.59
N TRP A 55 -5.88 -29.08 5.04
CA TRP A 55 -7.05 -29.56 4.30
C TRP A 55 -8.16 -28.52 4.32
N TRP A 56 -8.87 -28.36 3.19
CA TRP A 56 -9.95 -27.36 3.09
C TRP A 56 -11.05 -27.60 4.12
N LYS A 57 -11.31 -28.86 4.48
CA LYS A 57 -12.30 -29.25 5.51
C LYS A 57 -12.02 -28.65 6.91
N ASP A 58 -10.77 -28.26 7.20
CA ASP A 58 -10.38 -27.67 8.49
C ASP A 58 -10.43 -26.13 8.45
N VAL A 59 -10.64 -25.54 7.26
CA VAL A 59 -10.80 -24.11 7.05
C VAL A 59 -12.24 -23.71 7.35
N THR A 60 -12.45 -22.81 8.31
CA THR A 60 -13.80 -22.32 8.67
C THR A 60 -14.16 -21.04 7.92
N HIS A 61 -13.18 -20.14 7.73
CA HIS A 61 -13.37 -18.87 7.04
C HIS A 61 -12.14 -18.51 6.22
N TRP A 62 -12.34 -17.70 5.20
CA TRP A 62 -11.26 -17.11 4.41
C TRP A 62 -11.57 -15.66 4.06
N MET A 63 -10.56 -14.92 3.62
CA MET A 63 -10.78 -13.63 2.98
C MET A 63 -9.73 -13.40 1.89
N PRO A 64 -10.06 -12.63 0.84
CA PRO A 64 -9.04 -12.15 -0.09
C PRO A 64 -8.00 -11.33 0.68
N LEU A 65 -6.77 -11.27 0.16
CA LEU A 65 -5.75 -10.41 0.76
C LEU A 65 -6.28 -8.97 0.87
N PRO A 66 -6.02 -8.29 1.99
CA PRO A 66 -6.24 -6.86 2.03
C PRO A 66 -5.40 -6.22 0.93
N ALA A 67 -5.91 -5.12 0.37
CA ALA A 67 -5.06 -4.28 -0.46
C ALA A 67 -3.80 -3.97 0.35
N PRO A 68 -2.60 -4.01 -0.27
CA PRO A 68 -1.39 -3.58 0.42
C PRO A 68 -1.67 -2.19 1.01
N PRO A 69 -1.04 -1.82 2.14
CA PRO A 69 -1.13 -0.46 2.64
C PRO A 69 -0.77 0.46 1.48
N THR A 70 -1.76 1.16 0.93
CA THR A 70 -1.46 2.27 0.04
C THR A 70 -0.63 3.21 0.88
N ALA A 71 0.53 3.63 0.38
CA ALA A 71 1.34 4.62 1.08
C ALA A 71 0.38 5.76 1.44
N GLN A 72 0.05 5.89 2.73
CA GLN A 72 -0.95 6.86 3.15
C GLN A 72 -0.44 8.19 2.64
N ALA A 73 -1.24 8.85 1.80
CA ALA A 73 -0.85 10.13 1.24
C ALA A 73 -0.43 11.04 2.40
N LYS A 74 0.80 11.53 2.36
CA LYS A 74 1.38 12.40 3.38
C LYS A 74 0.66 13.75 3.36
N TYR A 75 0.07 14.09 2.21
CA TYR A 75 -0.74 15.29 2.00
C TYR A 75 -2.15 14.97 1.49
N ASP A 76 -3.11 15.84 1.85
CA ASP A 76 -4.46 15.81 1.31
C ASP A 76 -4.50 16.44 -0.09
N TRP A 77 -4.24 15.64 -1.12
CA TRP A 77 -4.20 16.08 -2.52
C TRP A 77 -5.51 16.68 -3.04
N SER A 78 -6.65 16.45 -2.36
CA SER A 78 -7.93 17.07 -2.73
C SER A 78 -7.95 18.59 -2.55
N LYS A 79 -7.05 19.11 -1.70
CA LYS A 79 -6.89 20.54 -1.41
C LYS A 79 -5.80 21.21 -2.25
N ILE A 80 -5.14 20.46 -3.12
CA ILE A 80 -3.93 20.90 -3.82
C ILE A 80 -4.25 21.16 -5.30
N PRO A 81 -3.96 22.37 -5.83
CA PRO A 81 -4.20 22.70 -7.23
C PRO A 81 -3.62 21.64 -8.18
N SER A 82 -4.38 21.26 -9.21
CA SER A 82 -4.05 20.12 -10.09
C SER A 82 -2.72 20.24 -10.83
N TRP A 83 -2.19 21.44 -11.00
CA TRP A 83 -0.89 21.71 -11.61
C TRP A 83 0.31 21.34 -10.70
N VAL A 84 0.08 21.13 -9.40
CA VAL A 84 1.13 20.66 -8.47
C VAL A 84 1.32 19.16 -8.64
N GLU A 85 2.51 18.75 -9.04
CA GLU A 85 2.87 17.33 -9.20
C GLU A 85 3.62 16.76 -8.01
N TRP A 86 4.28 17.60 -7.20
CA TRP A 86 5.08 17.19 -6.05
C TRP A 86 4.84 18.12 -4.88
N ILE A 87 4.87 17.59 -3.66
CA ILE A 87 4.83 18.38 -2.42
C ILE A 87 5.98 17.94 -1.52
N ALA A 88 6.62 18.90 -0.88
CA ALA A 88 7.59 18.64 0.18
C ALA A 88 7.45 19.67 1.30
N THR A 89 7.91 19.31 2.49
CA THR A 89 7.97 20.17 3.67
C THR A 89 9.42 20.53 3.96
N SER A 90 9.69 21.83 4.14
CA SER A 90 11.00 22.39 4.51
C SER A 90 11.27 22.26 6.02
N PRO A 91 12.51 22.52 6.49
CA PRO A 91 12.82 22.45 7.93
C PRO A 91 12.01 23.40 8.80
N ASP A 92 11.53 24.53 8.23
CA ASP A 92 10.66 25.49 8.91
C ASP A 92 9.19 25.02 8.99
N TYR A 93 8.92 23.78 8.57
CA TYR A 93 7.61 23.14 8.53
C TYR A 93 6.61 23.76 7.55
N LYS A 94 7.05 24.61 6.62
CA LYS A 94 6.22 25.02 5.49
C LYS A 94 6.23 23.94 4.41
N ALA A 95 5.07 23.70 3.82
CA ALA A 95 4.95 22.81 2.68
C ALA A 95 4.92 23.63 1.39
N TRP A 96 5.56 23.09 0.35
CA TRP A 96 5.73 23.69 -0.96
C TRP A 96 5.23 22.75 -2.03
N GLY A 97 4.52 23.29 -3.03
CA GLY A 97 4.11 22.58 -4.22
C GLY A 97 5.11 22.80 -5.35
N PHE A 98 5.35 21.77 -6.16
CA PHE A 98 6.24 21.85 -7.31
C PHE A 98 5.58 21.19 -8.52
N THR A 99 5.82 21.75 -9.70
CA THR A 99 5.43 21.16 -10.99
C THR A 99 6.36 20.03 -11.42
N HIS A 100 7.59 20.00 -10.90
CA HIS A 100 8.61 18.99 -11.18
C HIS A 100 9.18 18.46 -9.87
N LYS A 101 9.89 17.33 -9.94
CA LYS A 101 10.49 16.72 -8.74
C LYS A 101 11.56 17.67 -8.16
N PRO A 102 11.38 18.20 -6.94
CA PRO A 102 12.43 18.99 -6.28
C PRO A 102 13.57 18.08 -5.80
N GLU A 103 14.71 18.71 -5.55
CA GLU A 103 15.86 18.11 -4.88
C GLU A 103 16.16 18.89 -3.60
N ILE A 104 16.93 18.27 -2.70
CA ILE A 104 17.49 19.00 -1.57
C ILE A 104 18.63 19.88 -2.09
N CYS A 105 18.50 21.21 -1.94
CA CYS A 105 19.44 22.20 -2.45
C CYS A 105 19.71 23.35 -1.44
N GLY A 106 20.50 24.35 -1.87
CA GLY A 106 20.99 25.48 -1.05
C GLY A 106 22.39 25.25 -0.49
N ASP A 107 23.03 26.33 -0.01
CA ASP A 107 24.45 26.35 0.43
C ASP A 107 24.80 25.28 1.50
N ASN A 108 23.80 24.68 2.14
CA ASN A 108 23.95 23.63 3.14
C ASN A 108 22.96 22.44 2.99
N ASN A 109 22.33 22.23 1.84
CA ASN A 109 21.31 21.19 1.64
C ASN A 109 20.17 21.24 2.67
N GLN A 110 19.69 22.45 2.96
CA GLN A 110 18.69 22.69 4.01
C GLN A 110 17.29 22.94 3.47
N ASP A 111 17.05 22.84 2.16
CA ASP A 111 15.71 23.08 1.64
C ASP A 111 15.39 22.25 0.38
N TRP A 112 14.11 22.11 0.08
CA TRP A 112 13.61 21.55 -1.18
C TRP A 112 13.53 22.64 -2.25
N GLY A 113 14.08 22.39 -3.44
CA GLY A 113 13.98 23.33 -4.56
C GLY A 113 14.32 22.70 -5.91
N LEU A 114 14.12 23.48 -6.98
CA LEU A 114 14.47 23.09 -8.35
C LEU A 114 15.85 23.66 -8.69
N ARG A 115 16.80 22.82 -9.12
CA ARG A 115 18.19 23.24 -9.39
C ARG A 115 18.35 24.23 -10.54
N GLN A 116 17.37 24.38 -11.44
CA GLN A 116 17.58 25.04 -12.74
C GLN A 116 16.41 25.89 -13.28
N GLU A 117 15.36 26.20 -12.50
CA GLU A 117 14.23 26.99 -13.02
C GLU A 117 13.73 28.08 -12.07
N ASP A 118 13.34 29.22 -12.65
CA ASP A 118 12.61 30.33 -12.01
C ASP A 118 11.15 29.98 -11.65
N SER A 119 10.75 28.70 -11.73
CA SER A 119 9.38 28.23 -11.55
C SER A 119 9.06 27.88 -10.08
N TRP A 120 9.30 28.82 -9.17
CA TRP A 120 8.75 28.72 -7.80
C TRP A 120 7.25 28.90 -7.88
N SER A 121 6.48 27.89 -7.49
CA SER A 121 5.03 27.99 -7.42
C SER A 121 4.56 27.74 -5.99
N ASP A 122 4.45 28.82 -5.23
CA ASP A 122 4.16 28.81 -3.81
C ASP A 122 2.71 28.35 -3.53
N VAL A 123 2.56 27.26 -2.76
CA VAL A 123 1.28 26.85 -2.17
C VAL A 123 1.44 26.80 -0.66
N VAL A 124 1.02 27.87 0.02
CA VAL A 124 1.08 27.97 1.49
C VAL A 124 -0.29 27.65 2.09
N ALA A 125 -0.68 26.38 2.06
CA ALA A 125 -1.72 25.81 2.94
C ALA A 125 -1.82 24.29 2.73
N VAL A 126 -0.88 23.55 3.31
CA VAL A 126 -0.96 22.08 3.37
C VAL A 126 -0.84 21.63 4.82
N SER A 127 -1.55 20.56 5.20
CA SER A 127 -1.40 19.98 6.53
C SER A 127 0.05 19.61 6.79
N LYS A 128 0.57 19.97 7.97
CA LYS A 128 1.94 19.67 8.39
C LYS A 128 2.25 18.18 8.25
N PHE A 129 3.31 17.84 7.52
CA PHE A 129 3.88 16.50 7.57
C PHE A 129 4.45 16.25 8.97
N LYS A 130 4.00 15.18 9.64
CA LYS A 130 4.36 14.88 11.03
C LYS A 130 5.71 14.17 11.18
N GLY A 131 6.31 13.72 10.08
CA GLY A 131 7.61 13.05 10.06
C GLY A 131 8.78 14.01 9.83
N SER A 132 9.96 13.43 9.57
CA SER A 132 11.15 14.19 9.17
C SER A 132 10.91 14.93 7.84
N TRP A 133 11.29 16.20 7.77
CA TRP A 133 11.12 17.01 6.55
C TRP A 133 11.87 16.42 5.33
N LYS A 134 12.94 15.64 5.56
CA LYS A 134 13.68 14.92 4.50
C LYS A 134 12.87 13.77 3.89
N ASP A 135 11.92 13.22 4.63
CA ASP A 135 11.04 12.15 4.20
C ASP A 135 9.70 12.69 3.69
N SER A 136 9.54 14.01 3.62
CA SER A 136 8.27 14.65 3.32
C SER A 136 7.89 14.61 1.84
N LEU A 137 8.87 14.44 0.93
CA LEU A 137 8.62 14.46 -0.51
C LEU A 137 7.58 13.42 -0.92
N GLU A 138 6.55 13.87 -1.63
CA GLU A 138 5.49 13.04 -2.19
C GLU A 138 5.13 13.51 -3.60
N GLN A 139 4.99 12.58 -4.53
CA GLN A 139 4.42 12.83 -5.84
C GLN A 139 2.89 12.71 -5.77
N ARG A 140 2.17 13.54 -6.53
CA ARG A 140 0.73 13.40 -6.71
C ARG A 140 0.42 11.96 -7.14
N PRO A 141 -0.50 11.26 -6.46
CA PRO A 141 -0.98 9.97 -6.91
C PRO A 141 -1.51 10.11 -8.34
N LYS A 142 -0.80 9.52 -9.30
CA LYS A 142 -1.34 9.28 -10.63
C LYS A 142 -2.30 8.13 -10.42
N GLY A 143 -3.60 8.39 -10.51
CA GLY A 143 -4.60 7.40 -10.18
C GLY A 143 -4.26 6.07 -10.85
N ASP A 144 -4.08 5.02 -10.04
CA ASP A 144 -4.51 3.71 -10.49
C ASP A 144 -6.01 3.85 -10.67
N THR A 145 -6.41 4.12 -11.91
CA THR A 145 -7.82 4.09 -12.30
C THR A 145 -8.34 2.72 -11.86
N PRO A 146 -9.37 2.64 -11.00
CA PRO A 146 -10.00 1.36 -10.69
C PRO A 146 -10.54 0.69 -11.96
#